data_AF-A0A821BU25-F1
#
_entry.id   AF-A0A821BU25-F1
#
_cell.length_a   1.000
_cell.length_b   1.000
_cell.length_c   1.000
_cell.angle_alpha   90.00
_cell.angle_beta   90.00
_cell.angle_gamma   90.00
#
_symmetry.space_group_name_H-M   'P 1'
#
loop_
_entity.id
_entity.type
_entity.pdbx_description
1 polymer ?
#
loop_
_entity_poly.entity_id
_entity_poly.type
_entity_poly.pdbx_seq_one_letter_code
_entity_poly.pdbx_strand_id
1 'polypeptide(L)'
;LPNSKIDLMTCISNIEDILQVIQMKRNEPDEEYKYLFEEAQDLAKYTETIIEMQRVVKRQINRDNIPASFANEYFKLNIFIPLLDHFIVAIKDRFS
;
A
#
# COMPACT_ATOMS: atom_id res chain seq x y z
N LEU A 1 -2.88 34.43 20.18
CA LEU A 1 -2.84 33.49 19.04
C LEU A 1 -4.14 32.67 19.04
N PRO A 2 -5.20 33.10 18.33
CA PRO A 2 -6.51 32.44 18.38
C PRO A 2 -6.70 31.25 17.41
N ASN A 3 -5.70 30.85 16.61
CA ASN A 3 -5.90 29.88 15.52
C ASN A 3 -5.21 28.51 15.67
N SER A 4 -4.38 28.28 16.70
CA SER A 4 -3.60 27.03 16.78
C SER A 4 -4.42 25.80 17.18
N LYS A 5 -5.48 25.97 17.99
CA LYS A 5 -6.35 24.84 18.37
C LYS A 5 -7.23 24.37 17.23
N ILE A 6 -7.74 25.29 16.42
CA ILE A 6 -8.55 24.94 15.23
C ILE A 6 -7.68 24.17 14.24
N ASP A 7 -6.46 24.64 14.01
CA ASP A 7 -5.49 23.99 13.13
C ASP A 7 -5.13 22.56 13.59
N LEU A 8 -4.90 22.35 14.89
CA LEU A 8 -4.66 21.01 15.45
C LEU A 8 -5.85 20.06 15.28
N MET A 9 -7.08 20.54 15.53
CA MET A 9 -8.27 19.70 15.34
C MET A 9 -8.46 19.34 13.87
N THR A 10 -8.24 20.28 12.95
CA THR A 10 -8.26 20.02 11.50
C THR A 10 -7.18 19.02 11.11
N CYS A 11 -5.96 19.13 11.64
CA CYS A 11 -4.91 18.13 11.40
C CYS A 11 -5.33 16.73 11.85
N ILE A 12 -5.91 16.58 13.04
CA ILE A 12 -6.37 15.28 13.55
C ILE A 12 -7.45 14.69 12.65
N SER A 13 -8.47 15.48 12.28
CA SER A 13 -9.52 15.01 11.37
C SER A 13 -8.97 14.58 10.01
N ASN A 14 -8.00 15.33 9.44
CA ASN A 14 -7.37 14.93 8.18
C ASN A 14 -6.60 13.60 8.31
N ILE A 15 -5.96 13.34 9.46
CA ILE A 15 -5.27 12.07 9.71
C ILE A 15 -6.29 10.92 9.81
N GLU A 16 -7.42 11.14 10.48
CA GLU A 16 -8.51 10.16 10.57
C GLU A 16 -9.08 9.84 9.17
N ASP A 17 -9.31 10.86 8.33
CA ASP A 17 -9.78 10.71 6.95
C ASP A 17 -8.79 9.90 6.10
N ILE A 18 -7.50 10.21 6.18
CA ILE A 18 -6.45 9.45 5.48
C ILE A 18 -6.44 7.99 5.94
N LEU A 19 -6.52 7.77 7.25
CA LEU A 19 -6.54 6.44 7.84
C LEU A 19 -7.77 5.64 7.37
N GLN A 20 -8.92 6.28 7.28
CA GLN A 20 -10.16 5.69 6.76
C GLN A 20 -9.98 5.28 5.30
N VAL A 21 -9.46 6.16 4.44
CA VAL A 21 -9.23 5.87 3.02
C VAL A 21 -8.28 4.69 2.84
N ILE A 22 -7.17 4.65 3.60
CA ILE A 22 -6.21 3.53 3.51
C ILE A 22 -6.85 2.22 3.99
N GLN A 23 -7.64 2.26 5.07
CA GLN A 23 -8.37 1.08 5.56
C GLN A 23 -9.39 0.57 4.54
N MET A 24 -10.12 1.46 3.87
CA MET A 24 -11.04 1.08 2.80
C MET A 24 -10.30 0.36 1.67
N LYS A 25 -9.21 0.95 1.16
CA LYS A 25 -8.37 0.32 0.13
C LYS A 25 -7.74 -0.99 0.61
N ARG A 26 -7.49 -1.16 1.90
CA ARG A 26 -6.94 -2.39 2.48
C ARG A 26 -7.99 -3.50 2.63
N ASN A 27 -9.25 -3.14 2.89
CA ASN A 27 -10.37 -4.08 3.02
C ASN A 27 -10.87 -4.54 1.65
N GLU A 28 -10.85 -3.65 0.66
CA GLU A 28 -11.28 -3.89 -0.71
C GLU A 28 -10.15 -3.53 -1.70
N PRO A 29 -9.06 -4.32 -1.73
CA PRO A 29 -7.84 -3.95 -2.45
C PRO A 29 -7.94 -4.09 -3.97
N ASP A 30 -8.94 -4.80 -4.47
CA ASP A 30 -8.95 -5.35 -5.83
C ASP A 30 -8.98 -4.28 -6.91
N GLU A 31 -9.88 -3.29 -6.79
CA GLU A 31 -10.05 -2.25 -7.81
C GLU A 31 -8.83 -1.34 -7.89
N GLU A 32 -8.39 -0.82 -6.74
CA GLU A 32 -7.22 0.06 -6.68
C GLU A 32 -5.95 -0.64 -7.15
N TYR A 33 -5.76 -1.87 -6.68
CA TYR A 33 -4.59 -2.65 -7.05
C TYR A 33 -4.56 -2.95 -8.55
N LYS A 34 -5.72 -3.30 -9.13
CA LYS A 34 -5.83 -3.54 -10.57
C LYS A 34 -5.40 -2.30 -11.36
N TYR A 35 -5.91 -1.12 -11.00
CA TYR A 35 -5.53 0.14 -11.65
C TYR A 35 -4.01 0.37 -11.58
N LEU A 36 -3.41 0.25 -10.38
CA LEU A 36 -1.98 0.45 -10.19
C LEU A 36 -1.13 -0.56 -10.95
N PHE A 37 -1.58 -1.82 -11.01
CA PHE A 37 -0.87 -2.87 -11.73
C PHE A 37 -0.95 -2.65 -13.25
N GLU A 38 -2.09 -2.20 -13.77
CA GLU A 38 -2.25 -1.83 -15.19
C GLU A 38 -1.34 -0.65 -15.56
N GLU A 39 -1.27 0.40 -14.74
CA GLU A 39 -0.33 1.51 -14.96
C GLU A 39 1.13 1.03 -14.93
N ALA A 40 1.49 0.16 -13.99
CA ALA A 40 2.82 -0.43 -13.94
C ALA A 40 3.12 -1.24 -15.22
N GLN A 41 2.17 -2.01 -15.73
CA GLN A 41 2.31 -2.77 -16.98
C GLN A 41 2.54 -1.84 -18.17
N ASP A 42 1.84 -0.72 -18.24
CA ASP A 42 2.02 0.25 -19.32
C ASP A 42 3.38 0.96 -19.25
N LEU A 43 3.83 1.31 -18.05
CA LEU A 43 5.18 1.84 -17.85
C LEU A 43 6.27 0.81 -18.22
N ALA A 44 6.06 -0.45 -17.89
CA ALA A 44 6.98 -1.54 -18.25
C ALA A 44 7.06 -1.71 -19.78
N LYS A 45 5.92 -1.67 -20.49
CA LYS A 45 5.91 -1.68 -21.96
C LYS A 45 6.67 -0.49 -22.55
N TYR A 46 6.42 0.72 -22.02
CA TYR A 46 7.08 1.95 -22.47
C TYR A 46 8.60 1.92 -22.29
N THR A 47 9.06 1.27 -21.22
CA THR A 47 10.48 1.15 -20.86
C THR A 47 11.12 -0.15 -21.35
N GLU A 48 10.41 -0.94 -22.16
CA GLU A 48 10.85 -2.26 -22.63
C GLU A 48 11.31 -3.21 -21.49
N THR A 49 10.68 -3.07 -20.32
CA THR A 49 10.95 -3.87 -19.12
C THR A 49 9.87 -4.94 -18.92
N ILE A 50 10.23 -6.04 -18.25
CA ILE A 50 9.32 -7.15 -17.95
C ILE A 50 8.93 -7.10 -16.48
N ILE A 51 7.62 -7.15 -16.21
CA ILE A 51 7.10 -7.37 -14.85
C ILE A 51 7.05 -8.87 -14.60
N GLU A 52 8.00 -9.35 -13.80
CA GLU A 52 8.08 -10.74 -13.37
C GLU A 52 8.07 -10.86 -11.84
N MET A 53 7.67 -12.03 -11.35
CA MET A 53 7.78 -12.33 -9.92
C MET A 53 9.26 -12.30 -9.54
N GLN A 54 9.58 -11.53 -8.50
CA GLN A 54 10.93 -11.58 -7.96
C GLN A 54 11.25 -12.98 -7.39
N ARG A 55 12.54 -13.31 -7.38
CA ARG A 55 13.03 -14.61 -6.91
C ARG A 55 12.58 -14.87 -5.47
N VAL A 56 11.71 -15.86 -5.30
CA VAL A 56 11.37 -16.41 -3.99
C VAL A 56 12.54 -17.26 -3.49
N VAL A 57 13.33 -16.73 -2.56
CA VAL A 57 14.42 -17.48 -1.93
C VAL A 57 13.89 -18.38 -0.81
N LYS A 58 14.57 -19.52 -0.56
CA LYS A 58 14.17 -20.50 0.45
C LYS A 58 14.03 -19.94 1.88
N ARG A 59 14.64 -18.79 2.17
CA ARG A 59 14.59 -18.16 3.50
C ARG A 59 14.53 -16.64 3.35
N GLN A 60 13.36 -16.06 3.62
CA GLN A 60 13.20 -14.63 3.91
C GLN A 60 12.79 -14.50 5.37
N ILE A 61 13.41 -13.56 6.09
CA ILE A 61 13.18 -13.33 7.53
C ILE A 61 12.38 -12.05 7.81
N ASN A 62 12.34 -11.12 6.85
CA ASN A 62 11.82 -9.76 7.08
C ASN A 62 10.55 -9.45 6.27
N ARG A 63 10.05 -10.40 5.47
CA ARG A 63 8.80 -10.23 4.72
C ARG A 63 8.08 -11.55 4.59
N ASP A 64 6.76 -11.48 4.63
CA ASP A 64 5.91 -12.57 4.20
C ASP A 64 6.14 -12.85 2.71
N ASN A 65 6.16 -14.13 2.39
CA ASN A 65 6.22 -14.63 1.02
C ASN A 65 5.04 -15.58 0.80
N ILE A 66 3.87 -14.96 0.76
CA ILE A 66 2.61 -15.61 0.41
C ILE A 66 2.78 -16.20 -1.00
N PRO A 67 2.54 -17.51 -1.17
CA PRO A 67 2.61 -18.16 -2.46
C PRO A 67 1.74 -17.44 -3.49
N ALA A 68 2.29 -17.26 -4.70
CA ALA A 68 1.59 -16.65 -5.82
C ALA A 68 1.97 -17.38 -7.11
N SER A 69 1.01 -17.52 -8.01
CA SER A 69 1.18 -18.22 -9.28
C SER A 69 1.70 -17.30 -10.39
N PHE A 70 1.39 -16.00 -10.28
CA PHE A 70 1.71 -14.98 -11.31
C PHE A 70 2.16 -13.68 -10.67
N ALA A 71 2.89 -12.85 -11.44
CA ALA A 71 3.39 -11.55 -10.99
C ALA A 71 2.29 -10.67 -10.40
N ASN A 72 1.14 -10.60 -11.07
CA ASN A 72 -0.03 -9.86 -10.59
C ASN A 72 -0.46 -10.29 -9.18
N GLU A 73 -0.56 -11.59 -8.91
CA GLU A 73 -0.92 -12.06 -7.58
C GLU A 73 0.20 -11.80 -6.55
N TYR A 74 1.46 -11.99 -6.96
CA TYR A 74 2.62 -11.78 -6.12
C TYR A 74 2.72 -10.34 -5.60
N PHE A 75 2.61 -9.35 -6.49
CA PHE A 75 2.69 -7.94 -6.13
C PHE A 75 1.50 -7.51 -5.27
N LYS A 76 0.31 -8.07 -5.48
CA LYS A 76 -0.85 -7.82 -4.62
C LYS A 76 -0.60 -8.27 -3.18
N LEU A 77 -0.29 -9.56 -3.04
CA LEU A 77 -0.24 -10.25 -1.74
C LEU A 77 0.98 -9.86 -0.94
N ASN A 78 2.12 -9.66 -1.61
CA ASN A 78 3.39 -9.49 -0.91
C ASN A 78 3.91 -8.05 -0.92
N ILE A 79 3.29 -7.13 -1.67
CA ILE A 79 3.72 -5.72 -1.72
C ILE A 79 2.55 -4.80 -1.39
N PHE A 80 1.48 -4.80 -2.18
CA PHE A 80 0.40 -3.82 -2.04
C PHE A 80 -0.30 -3.93 -0.68
N ILE A 81 -0.78 -5.12 -0.33
CA ILE A 81 -1.46 -5.36 0.94
C ILE A 81 -0.54 -5.07 2.15
N PRO A 82 0.69 -5.62 2.24
CA PRO A 82 1.61 -5.33 3.34
C PRO A 82 2.00 -3.86 3.46
N LEU A 83 2.08 -3.12 2.34
CA LEU A 83 2.37 -1.70 2.35
C LEU A 83 1.23 -0.90 3.00
N LEU A 84 -0.03 -1.21 2.68
CA LEU A 84 -1.18 -0.58 3.31
C LEU A 84 -1.25 -0.91 4.81
N ASP A 85 -0.97 -2.16 5.19
CA ASP A 85 -0.87 -2.56 6.61
C ASP A 85 0.20 -1.76 7.34
N HIS A 86 1.37 -1.58 6.72
CA HIS A 86 2.45 -0.77 7.29
C HIS A 86 2.04 0.70 7.46
N PHE A 87 1.37 1.30 6.48
CA PHE A 87 0.90 2.68 6.59
C PHE A 87 -0.15 2.86 7.69
N ILE A 88 -1.09 1.92 7.81
CA ILE A 88 -2.10 1.95 8.89
C ILE A 88 -1.42 1.95 10.25
N VAL A 89 -0.45 1.06 10.46
CA VAL A 89 0.31 0.99 11.72
C VAL A 89 1.14 2.26 11.93
N ALA A 90 1.90 2.70 10.93
CA ALA A 90 2.77 3.86 11.05
C ALA A 90 2.02 5.17 11.34
N ILE A 91 0.84 5.36 10.73
CA ILE A 91 -0.01 6.52 10.97
C ILE A 91 -0.60 6.45 12.37
N LYS A 92 -1.14 5.29 12.78
CA LYS A 92 -1.64 5.10 14.14
C LYS A 92 -0.52 5.37 15.15
N ASP A 93 0.62 4.69 15.06
CA ASP A 93 1.72 4.83 16.02
C ASP A 93 2.23 6.28 16.17
N ARG A 94 2.14 7.09 15.12
CA ARG A 94 2.61 8.48 15.12
C ARG A 94 1.59 9.48 15.66
N PHE A 95 0.31 9.20 15.50
CA PHE A 95 -0.78 10.16 15.73
C PHE A 95 -1.87 9.65 16.71
N SER A 96 -1.68 8.49 17.35
CA SER A 96 -2.51 7.97 18.45
C SER A 96 -2.25 8.68 19.77
#